data_AF-A0A444UCQ2-F1
#
_entry.id   AF-A0A444UCQ2-F1
#
_cell.length_a   1.000
_cell.length_b   1.000
_cell.length_c   1.000
_cell.angle_alpha   90.00
_cell.angle_beta   90.00
_cell.angle_gamma   90.00
#
_symmetry.space_group_name_H-M   'P 1'
#
loop_
_entity.id
_entity.type
_entity.pdbx_description
1 polymer ?
#
loop_
_entity_poly.entity_id
_entity_poly.type
_entity_poly.pdbx_seq_one_letter_code
_entity_poly.pdbx_strand_id
1 'polypeptide(L)'
;NIFVSCSNIPENYKVVFLQGSGSGQFRAVPLNLLGLKEERCADYIVTGAWSAKAAKEAEKYGKENIVQPKLNNYTKIPDPNSWKLSPGASYVYYCSNETVNGVEFDFIPDIKVAVLACEMSSNFLSKPVDVSKDIGNIE
;
A
#
# COMPACT_ATOMS: atom_id res chain seq x y z
N ASN A 1 -15.62 -8.33 18.22
CA ASN A 1 -14.17 -8.60 18.04
C ASN A 1 -13.42 -7.36 18.52
N ILE A 2 -12.54 -7.49 19.52
CA ILE A 2 -11.85 -6.34 20.14
C ILE A 2 -11.05 -5.52 19.13
N PHE A 3 -10.52 -6.18 18.10
CA PHE A 3 -9.78 -5.57 17.00
C PHE A 3 -10.63 -4.55 16.21
N VAL A 4 -11.83 -4.95 15.83
CA VAL A 4 -12.78 -4.09 15.08
C VAL A 4 -13.21 -2.91 15.95
N SER A 5 -13.38 -3.13 17.26
CA SER A 5 -13.78 -2.08 18.20
C SER A 5 -12.70 -1.02 18.44
N CYS A 6 -11.42 -1.40 18.43
CA CYS A 6 -10.33 -0.44 18.66
C CYS A 6 -9.97 0.38 17.41
N SER A 7 -10.29 -0.12 16.22
CA SER A 7 -9.87 0.47 14.94
C SER A 7 -10.99 1.16 14.15
N ASN A 8 -12.21 1.25 14.69
CA ASN A 8 -13.37 1.87 14.04
C ASN A 8 -13.57 1.40 12.58
N ILE A 9 -13.41 0.10 12.34
CA ILE A 9 -13.44 -0.48 10.99
C ILE A 9 -14.90 -0.48 10.48
N PRO A 10 -15.20 0.16 9.33
CA PRO A 10 -16.54 0.15 8.75
C PRO A 10 -17.03 -1.25 8.35
N GLU A 11 -18.34 -1.48 8.33
CA GLU A 11 -18.93 -2.81 8.07
C GLU A 11 -18.63 -3.39 6.67
N ASN A 12 -18.30 -2.54 5.70
CA ASN A 12 -17.93 -2.94 4.35
C ASN A 12 -16.48 -3.48 4.26
N TYR A 13 -15.72 -3.51 5.35
CA TYR A 13 -14.39 -4.14 5.41
C TYR A 13 -14.46 -5.57 5.94
N LYS A 14 -13.61 -6.44 5.40
CA LYS A 14 -13.42 -7.80 5.90
C LYS A 14 -12.11 -7.90 6.65
N VAL A 15 -12.18 -8.34 7.90
CA VAL A 15 -10.99 -8.63 8.73
C VAL A 15 -10.71 -10.12 8.64
N VAL A 16 -9.51 -10.47 8.18
CA VAL A 16 -9.04 -11.85 8.04
C VAL A 16 -7.70 -12.03 8.76
N PHE A 17 -7.49 -13.23 9.32
CA PHE A 17 -6.23 -13.60 9.97
C PHE A 17 -5.53 -14.66 9.11
N LEU A 18 -4.36 -14.31 8.60
CA LEU A 18 -3.66 -15.10 7.60
C LEU A 18 -2.24 -15.47 8.08
N GLN A 19 -1.74 -16.60 7.58
CA GLN A 19 -0.35 -17.00 7.75
C GLN A 19 0.56 -16.31 6.73
N GLY A 20 1.87 -16.52 6.83
CA GLY A 20 2.85 -16.06 5.85
C GLY A 20 3.52 -14.71 6.14
N SER A 21 3.22 -14.09 7.28
CA SER A 21 3.75 -12.78 7.71
C SER A 21 3.56 -11.65 6.66
N GLY A 22 4.15 -10.47 6.90
CA GLY A 22 4.09 -9.36 5.95
C GLY A 22 4.64 -9.72 4.57
N SER A 23 5.71 -10.52 4.52
CA SER A 23 6.31 -10.99 3.26
C SER A 23 5.35 -11.84 2.43
N GLY A 24 4.50 -12.64 3.07
CA GLY A 24 3.46 -13.40 2.38
C GLY A 24 2.41 -12.50 1.74
N GLN A 25 2.12 -11.36 2.37
CA GLN A 25 1.19 -10.37 1.82
C GLN A 25 1.77 -9.61 0.63
N PHE A 26 3.09 -9.47 0.49
CA PHE A 26 3.71 -8.91 -0.73
C PHE A 26 3.37 -9.71 -1.99
N ARG A 27 3.08 -11.00 -1.84
CA ARG A 27 2.56 -11.87 -2.89
C ARG A 27 1.04 -11.91 -2.93
N ALA A 28 0.38 -11.95 -1.77
CA ALA A 28 -1.07 -12.08 -1.72
C ALA A 28 -1.79 -10.84 -2.29
N VAL A 29 -1.28 -9.65 -2.01
CA VAL A 29 -1.84 -8.38 -2.53
C VAL A 29 -1.92 -8.39 -4.07
N PRO A 30 -0.83 -8.58 -4.83
CA PRO A 30 -0.91 -8.61 -6.29
C PRO A 30 -1.79 -9.76 -6.81
N LEU A 31 -1.74 -10.95 -6.20
CA LEU A 31 -2.57 -12.08 -6.63
C LEU A 31 -4.07 -11.82 -6.52
N ASN A 32 -4.50 -11.00 -5.55
CA ASN A 32 -5.91 -10.68 -5.34
C ASN A 32 -6.34 -9.40 -6.06
N LEU A 33 -5.44 -8.41 -6.18
CA LEU A 33 -5.83 -7.05 -6.61
C LEU A 33 -5.39 -6.69 -8.04
N LEU A 34 -4.36 -7.32 -8.62
CA LEU A 34 -3.93 -6.97 -9.99
C LEU A 34 -4.99 -7.22 -11.05
N GLY A 35 -5.96 -8.10 -10.78
CA GLY A 35 -7.05 -8.41 -11.70
C GLY A 35 -8.19 -7.39 -11.68
N LEU A 36 -8.13 -6.34 -10.85
CA LEU A 36 -9.20 -5.33 -10.79
C LEU A 36 -9.29 -4.50 -12.07
N LYS A 37 -8.17 -4.31 -12.79
CA LYS A 37 -8.12 -3.66 -14.10
C LYS A 37 -7.42 -4.55 -15.13
N GLU A 38 -7.81 -4.41 -16.39
CA GLU A 38 -7.31 -5.26 -17.50
C GLU A 38 -5.80 -5.12 -17.73
N GLU A 39 -5.25 -3.92 -17.48
CA GLU A 39 -3.83 -3.62 -17.67
C GLU A 39 -2.93 -4.37 -16.69
N ARG A 40 -3.50 -4.95 -15.62
CA ARG A 40 -2.77 -5.66 -14.55
C ARG A 40 -1.54 -4.90 -14.07
N CYS A 41 -1.74 -3.60 -13.87
CA CYS A 41 -0.71 -2.67 -13.41
C CYS A 41 -0.93 -2.33 -11.94
N ALA A 42 0.15 -2.14 -11.18
CA ALA A 42 0.12 -1.65 -9.82
C ALA A 42 1.19 -0.57 -9.61
N ASP A 43 0.78 0.51 -8.96
CA ASP A 43 1.63 1.63 -8.62
C ASP A 43 2.25 1.42 -7.24
N TYR A 44 3.53 1.71 -7.07
CA TYR A 44 4.26 1.53 -5.82
C TYR A 44 4.97 2.81 -5.40
N ILE A 45 4.72 3.26 -4.18
CA ILE A 45 5.43 4.33 -3.51
C ILE A 45 6.55 3.71 -2.68
N VAL A 46 7.75 3.62 -3.27
CA VAL A 46 8.95 3.08 -2.63
C VAL A 46 9.71 4.11 -1.80
N THR A 47 9.55 4.04 -0.48
CA THR A 47 10.20 4.93 0.50
C THR A 47 11.24 4.23 1.37
N GLY A 48 11.44 2.92 1.21
CA GLY A 48 12.38 2.16 2.03
C GLY A 48 12.54 0.70 1.60
N ALA A 49 13.14 -0.09 2.50
CA ALA A 49 13.47 -1.48 2.25
C ALA A 49 12.24 -2.38 2.05
N TRP A 50 11.13 -2.13 2.74
CA TRP A 50 9.94 -2.99 2.69
C TRP A 50 9.09 -2.73 1.45
N SER A 51 8.81 -1.47 1.14
CA SER A 51 8.12 -1.08 -0.09
C SER A 51 8.91 -1.49 -1.34
N ALA A 52 10.25 -1.41 -1.31
CA ALA A 52 11.09 -1.92 -2.39
C ALA A 52 10.96 -3.44 -2.59
N LYS A 53 10.94 -4.23 -1.50
CA LYS A 53 10.70 -5.68 -1.56
C LYS A 53 9.30 -6.01 -2.07
N ALA A 54 8.29 -5.26 -1.65
CA ALA A 54 6.91 -5.45 -2.11
C ALA A 54 6.77 -5.16 -3.61
N ALA A 55 7.36 -4.06 -4.11
CA ALA A 55 7.39 -3.73 -5.53
C ALA A 55 8.10 -4.84 -6.33
N LYS A 56 9.27 -5.28 -5.85
CA LYS A 56 10.05 -6.34 -6.51
C LYS A 56 9.32 -7.68 -6.55
N GLU A 57 8.53 -8.00 -5.53
CA GLU A 57 7.71 -9.22 -5.51
C GLU A 57 6.55 -9.13 -6.51
N ALA A 58 5.95 -7.95 -6.66
CA ALA A 58 4.81 -7.72 -7.55
C ALA A 58 5.14 -7.87 -9.04
N GLU A 59 6.37 -7.57 -9.44
CA GLU A 59 6.91 -7.80 -10.80
C GLU A 59 6.67 -9.22 -11.33
N LYS A 60 6.50 -10.20 -10.44
CA LYS A 60 6.26 -11.61 -10.81
C LYS A 60 4.85 -11.87 -11.33
N TYR A 61 3.89 -10.96 -11.09
CA TYR A 61 2.46 -11.21 -11.31
C TYR A 61 1.79 -10.22 -12.28
N GLY A 62 2.43 -9.08 -12.55
CA GLY A 62 1.91 -8.00 -13.40
C GLY A 62 2.93 -6.88 -13.58
N LYS A 63 2.45 -5.75 -14.10
CA LYS A 63 3.29 -4.57 -14.34
C LYS A 63 3.36 -3.70 -13.09
N GLU A 64 4.56 -3.55 -12.54
CA GLU A 64 4.85 -2.57 -11.52
C GLU A 64 5.17 -1.20 -12.13
N ASN A 65 4.76 -0.14 -11.44
CA ASN A 65 5.19 1.23 -11.72
C ASN A 65 5.62 1.89 -10.42
N ILE A 66 6.90 2.20 -10.28
CA ILE A 66 7.38 3.02 -9.16
C ILE A 66 7.07 4.48 -9.51
N VAL A 67 6.18 5.10 -8.74
CA VAL A 67 5.53 6.36 -9.14
C VAL A 67 6.45 7.57 -9.06
N GLN A 68 7.58 7.44 -8.38
CA GLN A 68 8.62 8.46 -8.24
C GLN A 68 9.94 8.02 -8.89
N PRO A 69 10.85 8.97 -9.19
CA PRO A 69 12.23 8.64 -9.52
C PRO A 69 12.89 7.82 -8.40
N LYS A 70 13.80 6.91 -8.78
CA LYS A 70 14.56 6.12 -7.81
C LYS A 70 15.29 7.03 -6.82
N LEU A 71 15.06 6.78 -5.54
CA LEU A 71 15.74 7.49 -4.47
C LEU A 71 17.15 6.93 -4.27
N ASN A 72 18.14 7.82 -4.19
CA ASN A 72 19.53 7.42 -3.89
C ASN A 72 19.65 6.91 -2.45
N ASN A 73 18.95 7.58 -1.52
CA ASN A 73 18.83 7.20 -0.12
C ASN A 73 17.37 7.36 0.32
N TYR A 74 16.92 6.46 1.19
CA TYR A 74 15.59 6.50 1.78
C TYR A 74 15.60 7.38 3.04
N THR A 75 15.39 8.68 2.86
CA THR A 75 15.42 9.66 3.96
C THR A 75 14.15 10.50 4.06
N LYS A 76 13.25 10.40 3.09
CA LYS A 76 12.00 11.15 3.04
C LYS A 76 10.98 10.50 2.12
N ILE A 77 9.73 10.88 2.32
CA ILE A 77 8.65 10.63 1.37
C ILE A 77 8.76 11.67 0.24
N PRO A 78 8.76 11.28 -1.05
CA PRO A 78 8.69 12.22 -2.16
C PRO A 78 7.36 12.98 -2.14
N ASP A 79 7.35 14.23 -2.59
CA ASP A 79 6.13 15.04 -2.70
C ASP A 79 5.04 14.26 -3.46
N PRO A 80 3.85 14.03 -2.86
CA PRO A 80 2.75 13.34 -3.52
C PRO A 80 2.35 13.93 -4.88
N ASN A 81 2.51 15.24 -5.07
CA ASN A 81 2.21 15.90 -6.35
C ASN A 81 3.20 15.53 -7.47
N SER A 82 4.36 14.97 -7.13
CA SER A 82 5.37 14.52 -8.09
C SER A 82 5.15 13.09 -8.58
N TRP A 83 4.21 12.35 -7.98
CA TRP A 83 3.96 10.95 -8.29
C TRP A 83 3.27 10.81 -9.64
N LYS A 84 3.83 9.95 -10.48
CA LYS A 84 3.30 9.60 -11.80
C LYS A 84 2.46 8.33 -11.70
N LEU A 85 1.22 8.51 -11.25
CA LEU A 85 0.24 7.43 -11.13
C LEU A 85 -0.20 6.94 -12.51
N SER A 86 -0.39 5.63 -12.65
CA SER A 86 -0.87 5.00 -13.88
C SER A 86 -2.41 5.04 -13.90
N PRO A 87 -3.06 5.58 -14.95
CA PRO A 87 -4.53 5.59 -15.04
C PRO A 87 -5.15 4.18 -14.96
N GLY A 88 -4.45 3.18 -15.51
CA GLY A 88 -4.81 1.75 -15.48
C GLY A 88 -4.25 0.98 -14.28
N ALA A 89 -3.72 1.64 -13.23
CA ALA A 89 -3.30 0.93 -12.02
C ALA A 89 -4.52 0.36 -11.29
N SER A 90 -4.47 -0.95 -11.00
CA SER A 90 -5.46 -1.64 -10.17
C SER A 90 -5.43 -1.15 -8.73
N TYR A 91 -4.22 -0.90 -8.21
CA TYR A 91 -4.01 -0.35 -6.88
C TYR A 91 -2.74 0.49 -6.81
N VAL A 92 -2.67 1.37 -5.82
CA VAL A 92 -1.45 2.04 -5.35
C VAL A 92 -1.04 1.40 -4.02
N TYR A 93 0.24 1.08 -3.88
CA TYR A 93 0.80 0.46 -2.69
C TYR A 93 1.82 1.37 -2.02
N TYR A 94 1.76 1.45 -0.69
CA TYR A 94 2.81 2.09 0.11
C TYR A 94 3.05 1.36 1.43
N CYS A 95 4.24 1.56 2.00
CA CYS A 95 4.56 1.15 3.36
C CYS A 95 4.46 2.37 4.27
N SER A 96 3.57 2.31 5.26
CA SER A 96 3.33 3.44 6.16
C SER A 96 4.50 3.71 7.09
N ASN A 97 5.30 2.70 7.46
CA ASN A 97 6.49 2.87 8.29
C ASN A 97 7.64 1.96 7.87
N GLU A 98 8.68 2.56 7.28
CA GLU A 98 9.88 1.88 6.83
C GLU A 98 10.88 1.73 7.97
N THR A 99 10.77 0.66 8.76
CA THR A 99 11.56 0.46 9.99
C THR A 99 13.07 0.51 9.81
N VAL A 100 13.57 0.03 8.66
CA VAL A 100 15.01 0.02 8.37
C VAL A 100 15.53 1.44 8.11
N ASN A 101 14.68 2.33 7.60
CA ASN A 101 15.07 3.64 7.11
C ASN A 101 14.55 4.79 7.97
N GLY A 102 13.61 4.54 8.90
CA GLY A 102 13.01 5.56 9.75
C GLY A 102 12.14 6.55 8.96
N VAL A 103 11.48 6.09 7.90
CA VAL A 103 10.59 6.92 7.09
C VAL A 103 9.15 6.49 7.36
N GLU A 104 8.38 7.35 8.04
CA GLU A 104 6.98 7.10 8.38
C GLU A 104 6.06 8.12 7.68
N PHE A 105 4.95 7.63 7.14
CA PHE A 105 3.83 8.45 6.68
C PHE A 105 2.99 8.91 7.88
N ASP A 106 2.90 10.22 8.05
CA ASP A 106 1.99 10.89 8.97
C ASP A 106 0.67 11.32 8.31
N PHE A 107 0.50 11.01 7.02
CA PHE A 107 -0.72 11.22 6.25
C PHE A 107 -1.10 9.98 5.43
N ILE A 108 -2.38 9.87 5.07
CA ILE A 108 -2.86 8.90 4.08
C ILE A 108 -2.79 9.58 2.71
N PRO A 109 -2.11 9.01 1.71
CA PRO A 109 -2.04 9.62 0.39
C PRO A 109 -3.42 9.70 -0.29
N ASP A 110 -3.76 10.87 -0.86
CA ASP A 110 -5.03 11.09 -1.57
C ASP A 110 -4.98 10.48 -2.98
N ILE A 111 -5.28 9.19 -3.08
CA ILE A 111 -5.32 8.43 -4.34
C ILE A 111 -6.77 8.22 -4.78
N LYS A 112 -7.19 8.91 -5.84
CA LYS A 112 -8.57 8.83 -6.35
C LYS A 112 -8.76 7.91 -7.55
N VAL A 113 -7.65 7.43 -8.13
CA VAL A 113 -7.65 6.73 -9.42
C VAL A 113 -7.57 5.20 -9.30
N ALA A 114 -7.35 4.69 -8.10
CA ALA A 114 -7.11 3.27 -7.83
C ALA A 114 -7.40 2.94 -6.35
N VAL A 115 -7.46 1.64 -6.04
CA VAL A 115 -7.54 1.14 -4.66
C VAL A 115 -6.23 1.44 -3.92
N LEU A 116 -6.31 1.80 -2.63
CA LEU A 116 -5.12 1.99 -1.81
C LEU A 116 -4.81 0.73 -0.99
N ALA A 117 -3.58 0.24 -1.10
CA ALA A 117 -3.06 -0.87 -0.29
C ALA A 117 -1.92 -0.38 0.59
N CYS A 118 -2.03 -0.62 1.91
CA CYS A 118 -1.05 -0.15 2.88
C CYS A 118 -0.41 -1.29 3.67
N GLU A 119 0.92 -1.24 3.77
CA GLU A 119 1.68 -2.04 4.73
C GLU A 119 1.84 -1.26 6.04
N MET A 120 1.37 -1.84 7.14
CA MET A 120 1.40 -1.22 8.48
C MET A 120 2.08 -2.11 9.52
N SER A 121 2.92 -3.09 9.13
CA SER A 121 3.36 -4.14 10.07
C SER A 121 4.05 -3.64 11.34
N SER A 122 4.67 -2.46 11.26
CA SER A 122 5.51 -1.89 12.30
C SER A 122 4.92 -0.69 13.03
N ASN A 123 3.76 -0.19 12.60
CA ASN A 123 3.02 0.89 13.27
C ASN A 123 1.52 0.60 13.38
N PHE A 124 1.07 -0.62 13.07
CA PHE A 124 -0.32 -1.01 13.25
C PHE A 124 -0.75 -0.83 14.72
N LEU A 125 -1.86 -0.11 14.94
CA LEU A 125 -2.37 0.30 16.26
C LEU A 125 -1.45 1.25 17.08
N SER A 126 -0.41 1.84 16.49
CA SER A 126 0.38 2.89 17.18
C SER A 126 -0.36 4.23 17.26
N LYS A 127 -1.27 4.46 16.31
CA LYS A 127 -2.09 5.67 16.16
C LYS A 127 -3.46 5.32 15.54
N PRO A 128 -4.49 6.16 15.73
CA PRO A 128 -5.76 5.99 15.01
C PRO A 128 -5.53 6.05 13.49
N VAL A 129 -6.21 5.17 12.76
CA VAL A 129 -6.20 5.13 11.29
C VAL A 129 -7.63 5.31 10.80
N ASP A 130 -7.82 6.25 9.88
CA ASP A 130 -9.10 6.42 9.19
C ASP A 130 -9.19 5.41 8.04
N VAL A 131 -9.67 4.22 8.36
CA VAL A 131 -9.77 3.10 7.42
C VAL A 131 -10.70 3.44 6.25
N SER A 132 -11.65 4.38 6.41
CA SER A 132 -12.62 4.72 5.36
C SER A 132 -11.99 5.35 4.11
N LYS A 133 -10.77 5.88 4.22
CA LYS A 133 -10.06 6.55 3.12
C LYS A 133 -9.29 5.60 2.20
N ASP A 134 -9.17 4.32 2.55
CA ASP A 134 -8.40 3.34 1.76
C ASP A 134 -9.17 2.77 0.55
N ILE A 135 -10.49 3.00 0.47
CA ILE A 135 -11.30 2.61 -0.70
C ILE A 135 -11.35 3.79 -1.69
N GLY A 136 -10.56 3.71 -2.76
CA GLY A 136 -10.96 4.35 -4.00
C GLY A 136 -12.31 3.73 -4.40
N ASN A 137 -13.33 4.56 -4.68
CA ASN A 137 -14.69 4.13 -4.99
C ASN A 137 -14.70 2.95 -5.98
N ILE A 138 -14.86 1.73 -5.45
CA ILE A 138 -15.19 0.55 -6.24
C ILE A 138 -16.72 0.52 -6.27
N GLU A 139 -17.31 1.18 -7.27
CA GLU A 139 -18.68 0.91 -7.71
C GLU A 139 -18.68 -0.28 -8.67
#